data_AF-A0A1I7UC44-F1
#
_entry.id   AF-A0A1I7UC44-F1
#
_cell.length_a   1.000
_cell.length_b   1.000
_cell.length_c   1.000
_cell.angle_alpha   90.00
_cell.angle_beta   90.00
_cell.angle_gamma   90.00
#
_symmetry.space_group_name_H-M   'P 1'
#
loop_
_entity.id
_entity.type
_entity.pdbx_description
1 polymer ?
#
loop_
_entity_poly.entity_id
_entity_poly.type
_entity_poly.pdbx_seq_one_letter_code
_entity_poly.pdbx_strand_id
1 'polypeptide(L)'
;MLTYGGMSKQPTQAPIAPFIFKNISLRAFWMMTWIRSHKDENLQELLQKLAGWMKSGEIAPTPMVKRSIEDYKDALIEAQNKFDKKQVFFLKK
;
A
#
# COMPACT_ATOMS: atom_id res chain seq x y z
N MET A 1 -1.17 -17.43 0.12
CA MET A 1 -1.39 -16.19 -0.66
C MET A 1 -2.08 -15.16 0.24
N LEU A 2 -1.63 -13.91 0.20
CA LEU A 2 -2.22 -12.79 0.93
C LEU A 2 -2.77 -11.77 -0.07
N THR A 3 -4.02 -11.37 0.08
CA THR A 3 -4.62 -10.29 -0.71
C THR A 3 -4.93 -9.08 0.17
N TYR A 4 -4.63 -7.88 -0.31
CA TYR A 4 -4.90 -6.62 0.37
C TYR A 4 -5.72 -5.63 -0.49
N GLY A 5 -6.26 -6.10 -1.61
CA GLY A 5 -7.06 -5.30 -2.54
C GLY A 5 -7.65 -6.12 -3.68
N GLY A 6 -8.61 -5.54 -4.41
CA GLY A 6 -9.31 -6.19 -5.52
C GLY A 6 -9.77 -5.18 -6.56
N MET A 7 -8.83 -4.69 -7.37
CA MET A 7 -9.06 -3.57 -8.30
C MET A 7 -10.03 -3.93 -9.44
N SER A 8 -10.11 -5.19 -9.84
CA SER A 8 -10.93 -5.66 -10.96
C SER A 8 -12.41 -5.87 -10.63
N LYS A 9 -12.81 -5.75 -9.35
CA LYS A 9 -14.13 -6.19 -8.82
C LYS A 9 -14.46 -7.66 -9.12
N GLN A 10 -13.49 -8.45 -9.56
CA GLN A 10 -13.64 -9.87 -9.82
C GLN A 10 -13.20 -10.68 -8.58
N PRO A 11 -13.85 -11.82 -8.31
CA PRO A 11 -13.40 -12.72 -7.24
C PRO A 11 -12.01 -13.28 -7.57
N THR A 12 -11.20 -13.48 -6.53
CA THR A 12 -9.90 -14.13 -6.70
C THR A 12 -10.11 -15.61 -6.96
N GLN A 13 -9.69 -16.11 -8.13
CA GLN A 13 -9.73 -17.53 -8.45
C GLN A 13 -8.51 -18.24 -7.89
N ALA A 14 -8.70 -19.42 -7.28
CA ALA A 14 -7.60 -20.22 -6.74
C ALA A 14 -7.87 -21.73 -6.97
N PRO A 15 -6.86 -22.50 -7.41
CA PRO A 15 -7.00 -23.93 -7.65
C PRO A 15 -7.18 -24.70 -6.34
N ILE A 16 -8.05 -25.72 -6.32
CA ILE A 16 -8.41 -26.47 -5.10
C ILE A 16 -7.26 -27.39 -4.62
N ALA A 17 -6.58 -28.06 -5.56
CA ALA A 17 -5.59 -29.09 -5.23
C ALA A 17 -4.48 -28.63 -4.26
N PRO A 18 -3.89 -27.43 -4.41
CA PRO A 18 -2.89 -26.93 -3.46
C PRO A 18 -3.41 -26.67 -2.04
N PHE A 19 -4.69 -26.37 -1.85
CA PHE A 19 -5.27 -26.25 -0.50
C PHE A 19 -5.34 -27.61 0.18
N ILE A 20 -5.80 -28.63 -0.55
CA ILE A 20 -6.00 -29.99 -0.01
C ILE A 20 -4.66 -30.71 0.19
N PHE A 21 -3.81 -30.73 -0.83
CA PHE A 21 -2.63 -31.61 -0.86
C PHE A 21 -1.33 -30.92 -0.45
N LYS A 22 -1.31 -29.59 -0.39
CA LYS A 22 -0.12 -28.81 -0.01
C LYS A 22 -0.33 -27.90 1.19
N ASN A 23 -1.53 -27.97 1.80
CA ASN A 23 -1.90 -27.15 2.97
C ASN A 23 -1.63 -25.65 2.77
N ILE A 24 -1.84 -25.15 1.54
CA ILE A 24 -1.71 -23.72 1.25
C ILE A 24 -2.93 -22.99 1.81
N SER A 25 -2.74 -21.78 2.34
CA SER A 25 -3.85 -20.91 2.77
C SER A 25 -3.95 -19.63 1.94
N LEU A 26 -5.18 -19.16 1.78
CA LEU A 26 -5.52 -17.85 1.22
C LEU A 26 -6.10 -16.99 2.33
N ARG A 27 -5.53 -15.80 2.54
CA ARG A 27 -5.94 -14.86 3.58
C ARG A 27 -6.08 -13.44 3.02
N ALA A 28 -6.95 -12.66 3.64
CA ALA A 28 -7.06 -11.23 3.38
C ALA A 28 -6.32 -10.44 4.48
N PHE A 29 -5.74 -9.30 4.10
CA PHE A 29 -5.17 -8.34 5.03
C PHE A 29 -5.75 -6.95 4.75
N TRP A 30 -6.31 -6.33 5.78
CA TRP A 30 -6.80 -4.96 5.71
C TRP A 30 -6.06 -4.09 6.72
N MET A 31 -5.18 -3.24 6.20
CA MET A 31 -4.30 -2.41 7.03
C MET A 31 -5.08 -1.52 8.00
N MET A 32 -6.22 -0.94 7.58
CA MET A 32 -7.02 -0.09 8.47
C MET A 32 -7.63 -0.86 9.64
N THR A 33 -8.07 -2.11 9.42
CA THR A 33 -8.55 -2.97 10.50
C THR A 33 -7.42 -3.31 11.46
N TRP A 34 -6.24 -3.65 10.92
CA TRP A 34 -5.06 -3.92 11.73
C TRP A 34 -4.68 -2.70 12.58
N ILE A 35 -4.60 -1.51 11.99
CA ILE A 35 -4.29 -0.27 12.73
C ILE A 35 -5.30 -0.04 13.87
N ARG A 36 -6.60 -0.21 13.60
CA ARG A 36 -7.66 -0.01 14.61
C ARG A 36 -7.66 -1.04 15.72
N SER A 37 -7.19 -2.26 15.45
CA SER A 37 -7.20 -3.36 16.41
C SER A 37 -5.93 -3.45 17.27
N HIS A 38 -4.92 -2.62 16.99
CA HIS A 38 -3.65 -2.62 17.71
C HIS A 38 -3.51 -1.37 18.57
N LYS A 39 -2.74 -1.48 19.66
CA LYS A 39 -2.38 -0.33 20.50
C LYS A 39 -1.47 0.62 19.73
N ASP A 40 -1.52 1.90 20.10
CA ASP A 40 -0.68 2.94 19.50
C ASP A 40 0.82 2.60 19.56
N GLU A 41 1.28 1.93 20.62
CA GLU A 41 2.66 1.49 20.80
C GLU A 41 3.15 0.57 19.65
N ASN A 42 2.31 -0.39 19.23
CA ASN A 42 2.66 -1.32 18.15
C ASN A 42 2.77 -0.61 16.80
N LEU A 43 1.94 0.41 16.56
CA LEU A 43 2.02 1.22 15.36
C LEU A 43 3.28 2.09 15.37
N GLN A 44 3.62 2.69 16.51
CA GLN A 44 4.84 3.49 16.66
C GLN A 44 6.10 2.67 16.42
N GLU A 45 6.18 1.46 16.99
CA GLU A 45 7.31 0.55 16.78
C GLU A 45 7.46 0.20 15.28
N LEU A 46 6.35 -0.14 14.62
CA LEU A 46 6.34 -0.41 13.18
C LEU A 46 6.84 0.79 12.37
N LEU A 47 6.35 1.99 12.67
CA LEU A 47 6.75 3.22 11.97
C LEU A 47 8.23 3.55 12.20
N GLN A 48 8.74 3.36 13.42
CA GLN A 48 10.16 3.55 13.73
C GLN A 48 11.04 2.58 12.95
N LYS A 49 10.64 1.31 12.85
CA LYS A 49 11.34 0.30 12.06
C LYS A 49 11.39 0.65 10.57
N LEU A 50 10.25 1.05 10.00
CA LEU A 50 10.17 1.53 8.61
C LEU A 50 11.07 2.74 8.37
N ALA A 51 11.07 3.71 9.29
CA ALA A 51 11.94 4.88 9.20
C ALA A 51 13.42 4.51 9.29
N GLY A 52 13.78 3.52 10.11
CA GLY A 52 15.13 2.95 10.17
C GLY A 52 15.59 2.40 8.83
N TRP A 53 14.75 1.56 8.20
CA TRP A 53 15.03 1.00 6.87
C TRP A 53 15.11 2.04 5.76
N MET A 54 14.32 3.11 5.83
CA MET A 54 14.44 4.22 4.89
C MET A 54 15.75 4.99 5.07
N LYS A 55 16.22 5.16 6.32
CA LYS A 55 17.51 5.81 6.62
C LYS A 55 18.70 4.95 6.21
N SER A 56 18.63 3.63 6.37
CA SER A 56 19.70 2.70 5.96
C SER A 56 19.75 2.49 4.45
N GLY A 57 18.71 2.88 3.72
CA GLY A 57 18.60 2.67 2.28
C GLY A 57 18.09 1.29 1.88
N GLU A 58 17.72 0.43 2.84
CA GLU A 58 17.05 -0.85 2.59
C GLU A 58 15.70 -0.68 1.91
N ILE A 59 15.01 0.43 2.20
CA ILE A 59 13.77 0.83 1.54
C ILE A 59 13.97 2.19 0.88
N ALA A 60 14.03 2.20 -0.45
CA ALA A 60 14.03 3.42 -1.23
C ALA A 60 12.59 3.93 -1.47
N PRO A 61 12.35 5.25 -1.37
CA PRO A 61 11.09 5.81 -1.82
C PRO A 61 10.90 5.61 -3.33
N THR A 62 9.67 5.31 -3.73
CA THR A 62 9.28 5.30 -5.16
C THR A 62 9.40 6.71 -5.75
N PRO A 63 9.69 6.87 -7.05
CA PRO A 63 9.67 8.17 -7.73
C PRO A 63 8.41 8.98 -7.41
N MET A 64 8.58 10.26 -7.07
CA MET A 64 7.48 11.13 -6.66
C MET A 64 7.45 12.41 -7.49
N VAL A 65 6.24 12.92 -7.74
CA VAL A 65 5.99 14.23 -8.34
C VAL A 65 5.35 15.11 -7.29
N LYS A 66 6.00 16.23 -6.98
CA LYS A 66 5.46 17.23 -6.06
C LYS A 66 4.56 18.19 -6.84
N ARG A 67 3.33 18.42 -6.39
CA ARG A 67 2.38 19.35 -7.01
C ARG A 67 1.70 20.24 -6.00
N SER A 68 1.30 21.43 -6.45
CA SER A 68 0.42 22.29 -5.68
C SER A 68 -0.94 21.61 -5.53
N ILE A 69 -1.63 21.81 -4.40
CA ILE A 69 -2.97 21.22 -4.20
C ILE A 69 -3.99 21.72 -5.24
N GLU A 70 -3.78 22.92 -5.79
CA GLU A 70 -4.60 23.51 -6.84
C GLU A 70 -4.55 22.68 -8.13
N ASP A 71 -3.46 21.96 -8.38
CA ASP A 71 -3.23 21.14 -9.58
C ASP A 71 -3.79 19.71 -9.43
N TYR A 72 -4.72 19.48 -8.50
CA TYR A 72 -5.25 18.14 -8.20
C TYR A 72 -5.87 17.45 -9.43
N LYS A 73 -6.50 18.22 -10.32
CA LYS A 73 -7.15 17.67 -11.52
C LYS A 73 -6.14 16.99 -12.44
N ASP A 74 -5.05 17.69 -12.75
CA ASP A 74 -4.00 17.18 -13.62
C ASP A 74 -3.27 16.00 -12.97
N ALA A 75 -3.09 16.04 -11.65
CA ALA A 75 -2.50 14.95 -10.88
C ALA A 75 -3.35 13.67 -10.94
N LEU A 76 -4.68 13.80 -10.87
CA LEU A 76 -5.60 12.66 -10.98
C LEU A 76 -5.61 12.07 -12.39
N ILE A 77 -5.61 12.91 -13.43
CA ILE A 77 -5.53 12.47 -14.83
C ILE A 77 -4.23 11.68 -15.06
N GLU A 78 -3.09 12.18 -14.59
CA GLU A 78 -1.82 11.50 -14.73
C GLU A 78 -1.80 10.16 -13.99
N ALA A 79 -2.31 10.13 -12.74
CA ALA A 79 -2.36 8.92 -11.92
C ALA A 79 -3.27 7.83 -12.48
N GLN A 80 -4.27 8.17 -13.31
CA GLN A 80 -5.13 7.20 -14.00
C GLN A 80 -4.46 6.61 -15.24
N ASN A 81 -3.57 7.36 -15.89
CA ASN A 81 -2.94 6.94 -17.14
C ASN A 81 -1.69 6.09 -16.91
N LYS A 82 -0.88 6.41 -15.89
CA LYS A 82 0.38 5.71 -15.62
C LYS A 82 0.62 5.56 -14.12
N PHE A 83 0.92 4.32 -13.71
CA PHE A 83 1.11 3.93 -12.30
C PHE A 83 2.60 3.84 -11.91
N ASP A 84 3.44 4.75 -12.39
CA ASP A 84 4.90 4.71 -12.18
C ASP A 84 5.42 5.70 -11.13
N LYS A 85 4.63 6.72 -10.78
CA LYS A 85 5.03 7.80 -9.85
C LYS A 85 3.95 8.06 -8.82
N LYS A 86 4.37 8.41 -7.60
CA LYS A 86 3.46 8.91 -6.56
C LYS A 86 3.25 10.41 -6.70
N GLN A 87 1.99 10.84 -6.66
CA GLN A 87 1.62 12.25 -6.60
C GLN A 87 1.62 12.71 -5.13
N VAL A 88 2.38 13.76 -4.81
CA VAL A 88 2.48 14.32 -3.46
C VAL A 88 2.08 15.79 -3.51
N PHE A 89 0.98 16.12 -2.83
CA PHE A 89 0.51 17.49 -2.75
C PHE A 89 1.14 18.24 -1.59
N PHE A 90 1.48 19.50 -1.82
CA PHE A 90 1.87 20.43 -0.78
C PHE A 90 0.90 21.61 -0.75
N LEU A 91 0.59 22.08 0.46
CA LEU A 91 -0.13 23.33 0.67
C LEU A 91 0.91 24.46 0.65
N LYS A 92 0.75 25.43 -0.24
CA LYS A 92 1.51 26.68 -0.13
C LYS A 92 1.01 27.40 1.13
N LYS A 93 1.94 27.73 2.03
CA LYS A 93 1.65 28.61 3.18
C LYS A 93 1.42 30.03 2.70
#